data_AF-A0A927A598-F1
#
_entry.id   AF-A0A927A598-F1
#
_cell.length_a   1.000
_cell.length_b   1.000
_cell.length_c   1.000
_cell.angle_alpha   90.00
_cell.angle_beta   90.00
_cell.angle_gamma   90.00
#
_symmetry.space_group_name_H-M   'P 1'
#
loop_
_entity.id
_entity.type
_entity.pdbx_description
1 polymer ?
#
loop_
_entity_poly.entity_id
_entity_poly.type
_entity_poly.pdbx_seq_one_letter_code
_entity_poly.pdbx_strand_id
1 'polypeptide(L)' 'MQQITLAEAYYNRGIANYFLENFEGALEDFNEALQINPNNTKFLIARSIIQSVLGAIEEA' A
#
# COMPACT_ATOMS: atom_id res chain seq x y z
N MET A 1 -21.88 5.69 10.48
CA MET A 1 -20.50 6.18 10.30
C MET A 1 -19.66 4.98 9.91
N GLN A 2 -19.04 4.99 8.73
CA GLN A 2 -18.07 3.94 8.39
C GLN A 2 -16.86 4.15 9.30
N GLN A 3 -16.58 3.17 10.16
CA GLN A 3 -15.48 3.23 11.11
C GLN A 3 -14.21 2.87 10.35
N ILE A 4 -13.29 3.83 10.18
CA ILE A 4 -11.99 3.57 9.56
C ILE A 4 -11.23 2.61 10.47
N THR A 5 -10.89 1.44 9.94
CA THR A 5 -10.08 0.46 10.67
C THR A 5 -8.60 0.82 10.58
N LEU A 6 -7.76 0.31 11.50
CA LEU A 6 -6.30 0.53 11.45
C LEU A 6 -5.71 0.07 10.11
N ALA A 7 -6.25 -0.99 9.51
CA ALA A 7 -5.84 -1.47 8.19
C ALA A 7 -6.17 -0.46 7.07
N GLU A 8 -7.34 0.19 7.14
CA GLU A 8 -7.72 1.24 6.21
C GLU A 8 -6.90 2.52 6.41
N ALA A 9 -6.47 2.81 7.63
CA ALA A 9 -5.56 3.94 7.90
C ALA A 9 -4.19 3.71 7.24
N TYR A 10 -3.59 2.52 7.39
CA TYR A 10 -2.37 2.16 6.69
C TYR A 10 -2.55 2.21 5.17
N TYR A 11 -3.65 1.66 4.65
CA TYR A 11 -3.94 1.74 3.22
C TYR A 11 -4.02 3.18 2.68
N ASN A 12 -4.72 4.06 3.40
CA ASN A 12 -4.83 5.47 2.99
C ASN A 12 -3.47 6.19 3.07
N ARG A 13 -2.64 5.87 4.08
CA ARG A 13 -1.28 6.41 4.18
C ARG A 13 -0.39 5.89 3.04
N GLY A 14 -0.52 4.63 2.66
CA GLY A 14 0.19 4.05 1.52
C GLY A 14 -0.18 4.71 0.19
N ILE A 15 -1.46 5.05 0.00
CA ILE A 15 -1.90 5.85 -1.14
C ILE A 15 -1.25 7.24 -1.14
N ALA A 16 -1.21 7.91 0.02
CA ALA A 16 -0.58 9.22 0.13
C ALA A 16 0.93 9.14 -0.19
N ASN A 17 1.63 8.12 0.33
CA ASN A 17 3.04 7.86 0.03
C ASN A 17 3.26 7.58 -1.46
N TYR A 18 2.37 6.85 -2.13
CA TYR A 18 2.42 6.64 -3.58
C TYR A 18 2.36 7.96 -4.36
N PHE A 19 1.45 8.87 -4.00
CA PHE A 19 1.35 10.19 -4.64
C PHE A 19 2.53 11.11 -4.33
N LEU A 20 3.27 10.85 -3.25
CA LEU A 20 4.51 11.52 -2.90
C LEU A 20 5.74 10.85 -3.53
N GLU A 21 5.54 9.84 -4.39
CA GLU A 21 6.59 9.03 -5.01
C GLU A 21 7.49 8.29 -3.99
N ASN A 22 7.04 8.19 -2.74
CA ASN A 22 7.68 7.39 -1.70
C ASN A 22 7.20 5.93 -1.81
N PHE A 23 7.68 5.22 -2.83
CA PHE A 23 7.19 3.89 -3.18
C PHE A 23 7.56 2.84 -2.13
N GLU A 24 8.73 2.92 -1.48
CA GLU A 24 9.08 2.03 -0.36
C GLU A 24 8.15 2.23 0.84
N GLY A 25 7.87 3.49 1.20
CA GLY A 25 6.93 3.80 2.27
C GLY A 25 5.49 3.35 1.96
N ALA A 26 5.07 3.47 0.69
CA ALA A 26 3.79 2.94 0.24
C ALA A 26 3.71 1.41 0.35
N LEU A 27 4.79 0.71 0.01
CA LEU A 27 4.87 -0.74 0.12
C LEU A 27 4.77 -1.21 1.57
N GLU A 28 5.50 -0.55 2.48
CA GLU A 28 5.47 -0.83 3.91
C GLU A 28 4.05 -0.67 4.47
N ASP A 29 3.38 0.42 4.13
CA ASP A 29 2.00 0.68 4.52
C ASP A 29 1.00 -0.37 4.02
N PHE A 30 1.12 -0.80 2.76
CA PHE A 30 0.26 -1.84 2.23
C PHE A 30 0.53 -3.21 2.87
N ASN A 31 1.78 -3.49 3.27
CA ASN A 31 2.11 -4.69 4.01
C ASN A 31 1.49 -4.69 5.41
N GLU A 32 1.55 -3.57 6.14
CA GLU A 32 0.89 -3.44 7.45
C GLU A 32 -0.63 -3.59 7.35
N ALA A 33 -1.25 -3.01 6.32
CA ALA A 33 -2.68 -3.19 6.05
C ALA A 33 -3.04 -4.68 5.80
N LEU A 34 -2.17 -5.41 5.10
CA LEU A 34 -2.33 -6.85 4.83
C LEU A 34 -2.03 -7.73 6.04
N GLN A 35 -1.15 -7.33 6.96
CA GLN A 35 -0.98 -8.06 8.22
C GLN A 35 -2.28 -8.06 9.04
N ILE A 36 -3.02 -6.96 9.01
CA ILE A 36 -4.29 -6.82 9.74
C ILE A 36 -5.45 -7.48 8.99
N ASN A 37 -5.52 -7.33 7.66
CA ASN A 37 -6.53 -7.96 6.82
C ASN A 37 -5.90 -8.60 5.57
N PRO A 38 -5.40 -9.84 5.69
CA PRO A 38 -4.58 -10.48 4.65
C PRO A 38 -5.35 -10.80 3.37
N ASN A 39 -6.67 -10.92 3.46
CA ASN A 39 -7.52 -11.30 2.33
C ASN A 39 -8.21 -10.10 1.68
N ASN A 40 -7.81 -8.86 2.03
CA ASN A 40 -8.40 -7.68 1.43
C ASN A 40 -7.84 -7.45 0.02
N THR A 41 -8.69 -7.67 -0.99
CA THR A 41 -8.33 -7.52 -2.40
C THR A 41 -7.82 -6.11 -2.73
N LYS A 42 -8.31 -5.04 -2.09
CA LYS A 42 -7.84 -3.67 -2.35
C LYS A 42 -6.38 -3.50 -1.93
N PHE A 43 -6.01 -4.06 -0.77
CA PHE A 43 -4.65 -3.95 -0.25
C PHE A 43 -3.67 -4.80 -1.06
N LEU A 44 -4.11 -6.00 -1.48
CA LEU A 44 -3.35 -6.86 -2.39
C LEU A 44 -3.07 -6.16 -3.73
N ILE A 45 -4.10 -5.57 -4.36
CA ILE A 45 -3.94 -4.84 -5.63
C ILE A 45 -2.98 -3.67 -5.46
N ALA A 46 -3.14 -2.86 -4.40
CA ALA A 46 -2.28 -1.72 -4.17
C ALA A 46 -0.81 -2.14 -3.98
N ARG A 47 -0.56 -3.21 -3.21
CA ARG A 47 0.79 -3.78 -3.07
C ARG A 47 1.36 -4.25 -4.41
N SER A 48 0.56 -4.97 -5.22
CA SER A 48 1.00 -5.44 -6.54
C SER A 48 1.40 -4.28 -7.46
N ILE A 49 0.63 -3.18 -7.48
CA ILE A 49 0.95 -1.98 -8.25
C ILE A 49 2.29 -1.41 -7.80
N ILE A 50 2.52 -1.27 -6.48
CA ILE A 50 3.78 -0.73 -5.96
C ILE A 50 4.98 -1.62 -6.31
N GLN A 51 4.83 -2.94 -6.22
CA GLN A 51 5.91 -3.86 -6.58
C GLN A 51 6.30 -3.74 -8.06
N SER A 52 5.34 -3.56 -8.96
CA SER A 52 5.63 -3.32 -10.37
C SER A 52 6.33 -1.98 -10.61
N VAL A 53 5.95 -0.93 -9.86
CA VAL A 53 6.59 0.39 -9.96
C VAL A 53 8.04 0.34 -9.45
N LEU A 54 8.27 -0.26 -8.29
CA LEU A 54 9.61 -0.40 -7.71
C LEU A 54 10.54 -1.18 -8.64
N GLY A 55 10.08 -2.32 -9.17
CA GLY A 55 10.87 -3.09 -10.14
C GLY A 55 11.23 -2.30 -11.39
N ALA A 56 10.31 -1.47 -11.90
CA ALA A 56 10.58 -0.63 -13.07
C ALA A 56 11.58 0.50 -12.79
N ILE A 57 11.64 1.02 -11.56
CA ILE A 57 12.59 2.08 -11.16
C ILE A 57 13.97 1.48 -10.90
N GLU A 58 14.06 0.28 -10.33
CA GLU A 58 15.34 -0.41 -10.11
C GLU A 58 16.05 -0.78 -11.42
N GLU A 59 15.30 -0.97 -12.51
CA GLU A 59 15.82 -1.29 -13.84
C GLU A 59 16.31 -0.05 -14.65
N ALA A 60 16.03 1.17 -14.18
CA ALA A 60 16.32 2.44 -14.87
C ALA A 60 17.67 3.06 -14.49
#